data_AF-A0A7N0VKP7-F1
#
_entry.id   AF-A0A7N0VKP7-F1
#
_cell.length_a   1.000
_cell.length_b   1.000
_cell.length_c   1.000
_cell.angle_alpha   90.00
_cell.angle_beta   90.00
_cell.angle_gamma   90.00
#
_symmetry.space_group_name_H-M   'P 1'
#
loop_
_entity.id
_entity.type
_entity.pdbx_description
1 polymer ?
#
loop_
_entity_poly.entity_id
_entity_poly.type
_entity_poly.pdbx_seq_one_letter_code
_entity_poly.pdbx_strand_id
1 'polypeptide(L)'
;MDRVVSQMLAEIDGLSDSSQDLFIIGASNRPDLIDPALLRPGRFDKLLYVGVNSEASYRERVLKALTRKFKLHEDVSLYSIASKCPPNFTGADMYALCADAWFTAAKRTVSKLQTNSTAHANDDETSVTVEYNDFIQALSELSPSLSMAELQKYELLREQIEGSSK
;
A
#
# COMPACT_ATOMS: atom_id res chain seq x y z
N MET A 1 -13.54 -21.43 20.78
CA MET A 1 -12.59 -20.41 20.27
C MET A 1 -11.51 -20.15 21.31
N ASP A 2 -11.86 -20.10 22.59
CA ASP A 2 -10.96 -19.87 23.74
C ASP A 2 -9.73 -20.78 23.82
N ARG A 3 -9.82 -22.07 23.43
CA ARG A 3 -8.68 -22.99 23.55
C ARG A 3 -7.46 -22.55 22.72
N VAL A 4 -7.68 -21.92 21.56
CA VAL A 4 -6.58 -21.47 20.70
C VAL A 4 -5.93 -20.21 21.26
N VAL A 5 -6.73 -19.26 21.76
CA VAL A 5 -6.24 -18.03 22.39
C VAL A 5 -5.46 -18.36 23.66
N SER A 6 -6.01 -19.22 24.53
CA SER A 6 -5.33 -19.64 25.76
C SER A 6 -4.01 -20.35 25.48
N GLN A 7 -3.94 -21.20 24.44
CA GLN A 7 -2.67 -21.84 24.07
C GLN A 7 -1.67 -20.81 23.56
N MET A 8 -2.09 -19.91 22.67
CA MET A 8 -1.22 -18.86 22.15
C MET A 8 -0.65 -17.97 23.27
N LEU A 9 -1.47 -17.61 24.25
CA LEU A 9 -1.03 -16.87 25.43
C LEU A 9 0.00 -17.64 26.25
N ALA A 10 -0.23 -18.93 26.51
CA ALA A 10 0.69 -19.78 27.25
C ALA A 10 2.06 -19.91 26.55
N GLU A 11 2.07 -20.04 25.22
CA GLU A 11 3.31 -20.07 24.45
C GLU A 11 4.04 -18.72 24.53
N ILE A 12 3.34 -17.59 24.35
CA ILE A 12 3.95 -16.24 24.44
C ILE A 12 4.55 -16.02 25.83
N ASP A 13 3.81 -16.35 26.89
CA ASP A 13 4.29 -16.20 28.26
C ASP A 13 5.51 -17.12 28.54
N GLY A 14 5.52 -18.35 28.00
CA GLY A 14 6.62 -19.30 28.15
C GLY A 14 7.90 -18.94 27.37
N LEU A 15 7.80 -18.11 26.34
CA LEU A 15 8.95 -17.65 25.54
C LEU A 15 9.81 -16.62 26.29
N SER A 16 9.23 -15.88 27.24
CA SER A 16 9.90 -14.90 28.10
C SER A 16 11.08 -15.49 28.89
N ASP A 17 11.03 -16.79 29.20
CA ASP A 17 12.00 -17.51 30.02
C ASP A 17 13.12 -18.17 29.19
N SER A 18 13.07 -18.04 27.86
CA SER A 18 14.04 -18.65 26.94
C SER A 18 15.21 -17.71 26.62
N SER A 19 16.41 -18.26 26.43
CA SER A 19 17.65 -17.49 26.19
C SER A 19 17.78 -16.92 24.77
N GLN A 20 16.68 -16.83 24.01
CA GLN A 20 16.68 -16.35 22.62
C GLN A 20 15.81 -15.09 22.49
N ASP A 21 16.35 -14.07 21.85
CA ASP A 21 15.62 -12.84 21.54
C ASP A 21 14.59 -13.11 20.43
N LEU A 22 13.32 -13.25 20.81
CA LEU A 22 12.20 -13.41 19.89
C LEU A 22 11.38 -12.11 19.79
N PHE A 23 11.06 -11.69 18.57
CA PHE A 23 10.16 -10.56 18.31
C PHE A 23 8.91 -11.03 17.58
N ILE A 24 7.73 -10.72 18.12
CA ILE A 24 6.44 -11.14 17.56
C ILE A 24 5.73 -9.90 16.99
N ILE A 25 5.36 -9.98 15.70
CA ILE A 25 4.60 -8.93 15.01
C ILE A 25 3.25 -9.50 14.59
N GLY A 26 2.18 -8.78 14.94
CA GLY A 26 0.83 -9.04 14.45
C GLY A 26 0.31 -7.85 13.64
N ALA A 27 -0.55 -8.12 12.67
CA ALA A 27 -1.28 -7.11 11.91
C ALA A 27 -2.77 -7.46 11.90
N SER A 28 -3.64 -6.48 12.15
CA SER A 28 -5.10 -6.67 12.15
C SER A 28 -5.81 -5.41 11.68
N ASN A 29 -6.82 -5.59 10.82
CA ASN A 29 -7.76 -4.52 10.44
C ASN A 29 -8.96 -4.44 11.40
N ARG A 30 -9.03 -5.32 12.41
CA ARG A 30 -10.11 -5.39 13.40
C ARG A 30 -9.55 -5.39 14.83
N PRO A 31 -8.93 -4.28 15.28
CA PRO A 31 -8.39 -4.19 16.63
C PRO A 31 -9.48 -4.23 17.70
N ASP A 32 -10.72 -3.86 17.34
CA ASP A 32 -11.93 -4.01 18.16
C ASP A 32 -12.24 -5.45 18.59
N LEU A 33 -11.75 -6.43 17.83
CA LEU A 33 -11.97 -7.85 18.10
C LEU A 33 -10.81 -8.54 18.81
N ILE A 34 -9.73 -7.82 19.11
CA ILE A 34 -8.56 -8.43 19.76
C ILE A 34 -8.89 -8.63 21.25
N ASP A 35 -8.64 -9.83 21.75
CA ASP A 35 -8.80 -10.14 23.18
C ASP A 35 -7.88 -9.22 24.02
N PRO A 36 -8.40 -8.46 24.99
CA PRO A 36 -7.60 -7.60 25.85
C PRO A 36 -6.46 -8.32 26.59
N ALA A 37 -6.58 -9.63 26.82
CA ALA A 37 -5.51 -10.43 27.42
C ALA A 37 -4.25 -10.49 26.54
N LEU A 38 -4.39 -10.41 25.21
CA LEU A 38 -3.26 -10.37 24.27
C LEU A 38 -2.52 -9.02 24.29
N LEU A 39 -3.17 -7.95 24.75
CA LEU A 39 -2.64 -6.59 24.78
C LEU A 39 -1.94 -6.23 26.10
N ARG A 40 -1.82 -7.18 27.03
CA ARG A 40 -1.12 -6.97 28.30
C ARG A 40 0.40 -6.88 28.12
N PRO A 41 1.12 -6.17 29.01
CA PRO A 41 2.59 -6.09 28.99
C PRO A 41 3.28 -7.44 28.80
N GLY A 42 4.31 -7.48 27.96
CA GLY A 42 5.06 -8.69 27.61
C GLY A 42 4.46 -9.53 26.46
N ARG A 43 3.32 -9.12 25.90
CA ARG A 43 2.66 -9.78 24.75
C ARG A 43 2.61 -8.83 23.55
N PHE A 44 1.44 -8.52 23.01
CA PHE A 44 1.27 -7.47 22.00
C PHE A 44 1.08 -6.10 22.66
N ASP A 45 2.02 -5.72 23.53
CA ASP A 45 1.94 -4.50 24.34
C ASP A 45 2.43 -3.23 23.62
N LYS A 46 3.06 -3.38 22.45
CA LYS A 46 3.43 -2.29 21.54
C LYS A 46 2.46 -2.23 20.36
N LEU A 47 1.48 -1.35 20.48
CA LEU A 47 0.53 -1.07 19.40
C LEU A 47 1.06 0.04 18.50
N LEU A 48 1.11 -0.22 17.19
CA LEU A 48 1.48 0.75 16.17
C LEU A 48 0.34 0.90 15.16
N TYR A 49 -0.17 2.12 15.02
CA TYR A 49 -1.14 2.43 13.99
C TYR A 49 -0.44 2.65 12.65
N VAL A 50 -0.87 1.94 11.60
CA VAL A 50 -0.36 2.09 10.24
C VAL A 50 -1.52 2.50 9.33
N GLY A 51 -1.66 3.81 9.12
CA GLY A 51 -2.77 4.40 8.37
C GLY A 51 -2.41 4.91 6.99
N VAL A 52 -3.44 5.43 6.31
CA VAL A 52 -3.27 6.17 5.06
C VAL A 52 -2.57 7.49 5.34
N ASN A 53 -1.64 7.87 4.45
CA ASN A 53 -0.96 9.15 4.51
C ASN A 53 -1.27 9.96 3.24
N SER A 54 -1.91 11.11 3.45
CA SER A 54 -2.33 12.03 2.38
C SER A 54 -1.24 13.02 1.96
N GLU A 55 -0.05 13.02 2.56
CA GLU A 55 1.07 13.84 2.13
C GLU A 55 1.53 13.45 0.72
N ALA A 56 1.52 14.39 -0.22
CA ALA A 56 1.98 14.13 -1.59
C ALA A 56 3.44 13.63 -1.62
N SER A 57 4.30 14.14 -0.73
CA SER A 57 5.71 13.71 -0.63
C SER A 57 5.85 12.23 -0.21
N TYR A 58 4.96 11.74 0.67
CA TYR A 58 4.91 10.34 1.07
C TYR A 58 4.44 9.48 -0.09
N ARG A 59 3.35 9.88 -0.72
CA ARG A 59 2.74 9.17 -1.85
C ARG A 59 3.68 9.10 -3.05
N GLU A 60 4.45 10.17 -3.31
CA GLU A 60 5.51 10.17 -4.32
C GLU A 60 6.56 9.07 -4.06
N ARG A 61 6.99 8.86 -2.81
CA ARG A 61 7.94 7.79 -2.48
C ARG A 61 7.36 6.40 -2.73
N VAL A 62 6.08 6.21 -2.43
CA VAL A 62 5.37 4.95 -2.73
C VAL A 62 5.30 4.74 -4.25
N LEU A 63 4.89 5.75 -5.01
CA LEU A 63 4.87 5.68 -6.48
C LEU A 63 6.26 5.40 -7.05
N LYS A 64 7.33 6.02 -6.54
CA LYS A 64 8.73 5.73 -6.92
C LYS A 64 9.09 4.27 -6.69
N ALA A 65 8.68 3.70 -5.56
CA ALA A 65 8.95 2.28 -5.25
C ALA A 65 8.18 1.36 -6.20
N LEU A 66 6.90 1.64 -6.44
CA LEU A 66 6.02 0.85 -7.31
C LEU A 66 6.42 0.90 -8.79
N THR A 67 6.94 2.05 -9.24
CA THR A 67 7.34 2.28 -10.64
C THR A 67 8.83 2.02 -10.88
N ARG A 68 9.58 1.49 -9.91
CA ARG A 68 11.04 1.29 -10.01
C ARG A 68 11.51 0.48 -11.23
N LYS A 69 10.64 -0.40 -11.75
CA LYS A 69 10.92 -1.23 -12.93
C LYS A 69 10.30 -0.70 -14.22
N PHE A 70 9.59 0.43 -14.18
CA PHE A 70 8.92 0.99 -15.35
C PHE A 70 9.92 1.84 -16.14
N LYS A 71 9.81 1.81 -17.48
CA LYS A 71 10.40 2.84 -18.34
C LYS A 71 9.41 4.01 -18.36
N LEU A 72 9.69 5.04 -17.56
CA LEU A 72 8.85 6.25 -17.52
C LEU A 72 9.33 7.25 -18.59
N HIS A 73 8.38 7.94 -19.22
CA HIS A 73 8.69 9.09 -20.08
C HIS A 73 9.29 10.24 -19.24
N GLU A 74 10.15 11.07 -19.84
CA GLU A 74 10.87 12.16 -19.15
C GLU A 74 9.92 13.19 -18.50
N ASP A 75 8.74 13.38 -19.10
CA ASP A 75 7.71 14.31 -18.62
C ASP A 75 6.89 13.77 -17.41
N VAL A 76 7.17 12.55 -16.93
CA VAL A 76 6.42 11.96 -15.82
C VAL A 76 6.89 12.54 -14.48
N SER A 77 6.08 13.44 -13.92
CA SER A 77 6.21 13.89 -12.53
C SER A 77 5.37 13.03 -11.58
N LEU A 78 6.01 12.12 -10.85
CA LEU A 78 5.36 11.31 -9.81
C LEU A 78 4.80 12.16 -8.66
N TYR A 79 5.42 13.29 -8.35
CA TYR A 79 4.88 14.23 -7.36
C TYR A 79 3.56 14.86 -7.82
N SER A 80 3.47 15.22 -9.10
CA SER A 80 2.24 15.78 -9.69
C SER A 80 1.12 14.74 -9.69
N ILE A 81 1.43 13.47 -9.98
CA ILE A 81 0.48 12.36 -9.90
C ILE A 81 0.03 12.15 -8.44
N ALA A 82 0.98 12.06 -7.50
CA ALA A 82 0.71 11.89 -6.07
C ALA A 82 -0.20 13.00 -5.50
N SER A 83 -0.01 14.24 -5.96
CA SER A 83 -0.82 15.39 -5.55
C SER A 83 -2.26 15.34 -6.05
N LYS A 84 -2.53 14.59 -7.12
CA LYS A 84 -3.89 14.40 -7.68
C LYS A 84 -4.62 13.21 -7.08
N CYS A 85 -3.91 12.29 -6.43
CA CYS A 85 -4.54 11.15 -5.78
C CYS A 85 -5.52 11.61 -4.68
N PRO A 86 -6.70 10.98 -4.56
CA PRO A 86 -7.60 11.20 -3.43
C PRO A 86 -6.88 11.01 -2.08
N PRO A 87 -7.23 11.77 -1.03
CA PRO A 87 -6.53 11.72 0.24
C PRO A 87 -6.71 10.38 0.98
N ASN A 88 -7.76 9.63 0.64
CA ASN A 88 -8.09 8.30 1.14
C ASN A 88 -7.47 7.14 0.32
N PHE A 89 -6.58 7.42 -0.64
CA PHE A 89 -5.85 6.38 -1.35
C PHE A 89 -4.91 5.61 -0.44
N THR A 90 -5.11 4.30 -0.38
CA THR A 90 -4.24 3.35 0.31
C THR A 90 -3.04 2.95 -0.56
N GLY A 91 -2.11 2.19 0.01
CA GLY A 91 -1.01 1.60 -0.76
C GLY A 91 -1.50 0.65 -1.86
N ALA A 92 -2.62 -0.05 -1.64
CA ALA A 92 -3.24 -0.90 -2.66
C ALA A 92 -3.81 -0.09 -3.82
N ASP A 93 -4.44 1.06 -3.53
CA ASP A 93 -4.95 1.95 -4.59
C ASP A 93 -3.82 2.54 -5.44
N MET A 94 -2.68 2.90 -4.81
CA MET A 94 -1.49 3.36 -5.54
C MET A 94 -0.87 2.26 -6.41
N TYR A 95 -0.90 1.00 -5.92
CA TYR A 95 -0.48 -0.14 -6.73
C TYR A 95 -1.38 -0.32 -7.94
N ALA A 96 -2.70 -0.29 -7.76
CA ALA A 96 -3.67 -0.39 -8.85
C ALA A 96 -3.45 0.73 -9.88
N LEU A 97 -3.26 1.97 -9.42
CA LEU A 97 -2.94 3.12 -10.27
C LEU A 97 -1.71 2.87 -11.15
N CYS A 98 -0.61 2.35 -10.57
CA CYS A 98 0.60 2.07 -11.33
C CYS A 98 0.39 0.91 -12.32
N ALA A 99 -0.32 -0.14 -11.91
CA ALA A 99 -0.61 -1.29 -12.75
C ALA A 99 -1.47 -0.91 -13.97
N ASP A 100 -2.53 -0.13 -13.76
CA ASP A 100 -3.44 0.30 -14.81
C ASP A 100 -2.78 1.29 -15.78
N ALA A 101 -1.95 2.21 -15.26
CA ALA A 101 -1.13 3.09 -16.09
C ALA A 101 -0.17 2.28 -16.98
N TRP A 102 0.51 1.28 -16.42
CA TRP A 102 1.40 0.41 -17.19
C TRP A 102 0.63 -0.39 -18.25
N PHE A 103 -0.53 -0.95 -17.89
CA PHE A 103 -1.35 -1.72 -18.82
C PHE A 103 -1.86 -0.86 -19.98
N THR A 104 -2.23 0.39 -19.71
CA THR A 104 -2.64 1.38 -20.71
C THR A 104 -1.48 1.67 -21.68
N ALA A 105 -0.28 1.90 -21.15
CA ALA A 105 0.94 2.09 -21.95
C ALA A 105 1.27 0.86 -22.79
N ALA A 106 1.14 -0.34 -22.23
CA ALA A 106 1.40 -1.61 -22.91
C ALA A 106 0.41 -1.81 -24.08
N LYS A 107 -0.88 -1.56 -23.84
CA LYS A 107 -1.93 -1.62 -24.86
C LYS A 107 -1.63 -0.66 -26.02
N ARG A 108 -1.26 0.59 -25.72
CA ARG A 108 -0.84 1.59 -26.72
C ARG A 108 0.37 1.13 -27.53
N THR A 109 1.36 0.51 -26.88
CA THR A 109 2.57 -0.01 -27.54
C THR A 109 2.23 -1.13 -28.51
N VAL A 110 1.41 -2.09 -28.10
CA VAL A 110 0.95 -3.20 -28.97
C VAL A 110 0.18 -2.67 -30.19
N SER A 111 -0.72 -1.70 -30.00
CA SER A 111 -1.47 -1.11 -31.11
C SER A 111 -0.56 -0.40 -32.13
N LYS A 112 0.49 0.31 -31.67
CA LYS A 112 1.48 0.95 -32.55
C LYS A 112 2.25 -0.07 -33.40
N LEU A 113 2.65 -1.19 -32.79
CA LEU A 113 3.37 -2.27 -33.50
C LEU A 113 2.51 -2.91 -34.59
N GLN A 114 1.22 -3.12 -34.33
CA GLN A 114 0.29 -3.68 -35.33
C GLN A 114 0.12 -2.75 -36.54
N THR A 115 0.05 -1.43 -36.32
CA THR A 115 -0.07 -0.46 -37.42
C THR A 115 1.21 -0.32 -38.25
N ASN A 116 2.39 -0.56 -37.67
CA ASN A 116 3.71 -0.38 -38.30
C ASN A 116 4.29 -1.67 -38.90
N SER A 117 3.45 -2.64 -39.29
CA SER A 117 3.79 -4.02 -39.71
C SER A 117 4.75 -4.17 -40.93
N THR A 118 5.43 -3.11 -41.38
CA THR A 118 6.42 -3.16 -42.48
C THR A 118 7.88 -2.93 -42.04
N ALA A 119 8.15 -2.61 -40.78
CA ALA A 119 9.51 -2.43 -40.27
C ALA A 119 9.93 -3.59 -39.36
N HIS A 120 11.17 -4.07 -39.51
CA HIS A 120 11.81 -4.93 -38.52
C HIS A 120 11.81 -4.20 -37.16
N ALA A 121 10.91 -4.62 -36.26
CA ALA A 121 10.79 -4.01 -34.94
C ALA A 121 12.12 -4.15 -34.19
N ASN A 122 12.74 -3.01 -33.89
CA ASN A 122 13.91 -2.97 -33.03
C ASN A 122 13.46 -3.23 -31.58
N ASP A 123 14.33 -3.80 -30.75
CA ASP A 123 14.04 -4.14 -29.34
C ASP A 123 13.53 -2.92 -28.51
N ASP A 124 13.91 -1.70 -28.93
CA ASP A 124 13.48 -0.46 -28.31
C ASP A 124 12.03 -0.06 -28.66
N GLU A 125 11.52 -0.44 -29.84
CA GLU A 125 10.10 -0.21 -30.24
C GLU A 125 9.13 -1.13 -29.50
N THR A 126 9.61 -2.27 -28.99
CA THR A 126 8.84 -3.18 -28.14
C THR A 126 8.82 -2.78 -26.67
N SER A 127 9.63 -1.80 -26.27
CA SER A 127 9.71 -1.38 -24.86
C SER A 127 8.49 -0.53 -24.45
N VAL A 128 7.80 -0.96 -23.39
CA VAL A 128 6.64 -0.22 -22.85
C VAL A 128 7.13 1.01 -22.11
N THR A 129 6.90 2.20 -22.70
CA THR A 129 7.17 3.48 -22.06
C THR A 129 5.88 4.08 -21.52
N VAL A 130 5.79 4.26 -20.19
CA VAL A 130 4.62 4.80 -19.50
C VAL A 130 4.68 6.33 -19.49
N GLU A 131 3.62 6.97 -19.96
CA GLU A 131 3.49 8.42 -20.07
C GLU A 131 2.61 9.00 -18.96
N TYR A 132 2.70 10.31 -18.74
CA TYR A 132 1.89 10.99 -17.71
C TYR A 132 0.39 10.78 -17.92
N ASN A 133 -0.07 10.78 -19.17
CA ASN A 133 -1.48 10.60 -19.50
C ASN A 133 -2.00 9.20 -19.11
N ASP A 134 -1.15 8.18 -19.14
CA ASP A 134 -1.53 6.82 -18.73
C ASP A 134 -1.93 6.78 -17.23
N PHE A 135 -1.24 7.55 -16.39
CA PHE A 135 -1.61 7.72 -14.97
C PHE A 135 -2.88 8.53 -14.78
N ILE A 136 -3.08 9.60 -15.55
CA ILE A 136 -4.28 10.44 -15.43
C ILE A 136 -5.53 9.68 -15.87
N GLN A 137 -5.42 8.88 -16.92
CA GLN A 137 -6.50 8.01 -17.35
C GLN A 137 -6.82 6.98 -16.25
N ALA A 138 -5.83 6.24 -15.75
CA ALA A 138 -6.03 5.27 -14.68
C ALA A 138 -6.67 5.92 -13.43
N LEU A 139 -6.21 7.12 -13.04
CA LEU A 139 -6.76 7.84 -11.90
C LEU A 139 -8.24 8.25 -12.09
N SER A 140 -8.68 8.48 -13.33
CA SER A 140 -10.08 8.81 -13.63
C SER A 140 -11.03 7.61 -13.57
N GLU A 141 -10.50 6.40 -13.75
CA GLU A 141 -11.24 5.15 -13.74
C GLU A 141 -11.24 4.50 -12.35
N LEU A 142 -10.20 4.75 -11.54
CA LEU A 142 -10.04 4.18 -10.20
C LEU A 142 -10.91 4.87 -9.16
N SER A 143 -11.53 4.04 -8.31
CA SER A 143 -12.23 4.47 -7.10
C SER A 143 -11.42 4.07 -5.87
N PRO A 144 -11.29 4.95 -4.84
CA PRO A 144 -10.61 4.60 -3.60
C PRO A 144 -11.24 3.37 -2.93
N SER A 145 -10.41 2.43 -2.48
CA SER A 145 -10.87 1.24 -1.74
C SER A 145 -11.38 1.56 -0.33
N LEU A 146 -10.95 2.66 0.26
CA LEU A 146 -11.36 3.13 1.59
C LEU A 146 -12.30 4.31 1.48
N SER A 147 -13.44 4.30 2.17
CA SER A 147 -14.32 5.48 2.23
C SER A 147 -13.77 6.55 3.18
N MET A 148 -14.22 7.81 3.01
CA MET A 148 -13.84 8.89 3.94
C MET A 148 -14.33 8.65 5.37
N ALA A 149 -15.51 8.02 5.53
CA ALA A 149 -16.05 7.68 6.84
C ALA A 149 -15.19 6.61 7.55
N GLU A 150 -14.70 5.62 6.81
CA GLU A 150 -13.77 4.63 7.36
C GLU A 150 -12.41 5.24 7.70
N LEU A 151 -11.89 6.14 6.85
CA LEU A 151 -10.65 6.86 7.15
C LEU A 151 -10.75 7.62 8.48
N GLN A 152 -11.83 8.38 8.67
CA GLN A 152 -12.07 9.11 9.91
C GLN A 152 -12.20 8.16 11.11
N LYS A 153 -12.86 7.01 10.95
CA LYS A 153 -12.94 5.98 11.99
C LYS A 153 -11.54 5.48 12.39
N TYR A 154 -10.65 5.25 11.41
CA TYR A 154 -9.29 4.81 11.67
C TYR A 154 -8.40 5.91 12.30
N GLU A 155 -8.62 7.19 11.97
CA GLU A 155 -7.95 8.31 12.62
C GLU A 155 -8.34 8.45 14.09
N LEU A 156 -9.63 8.28 14.42
CA LEU A 156 -10.07 8.27 15.82
C LEU A 156 -9.46 7.09 16.61
N LEU A 157 -9.35 5.93 15.97
CA LEU A 157 -8.68 4.78 16.56
C LEU A 157 -7.19 5.05 16.80
N ARG A 158 -6.51 5.74 15.88
CA ARG A 158 -5.11 6.14 16.05
C ARG A 158 -4.94 6.98 17.32
N GLU A 159 -5.81 7.96 17.54
CA GLU A 159 -5.75 8.80 18.75
C GLU A 159 -5.94 7.98 20.04
N GLN A 160 -6.78 6.95 20.03
CA GLN A 160 -6.95 6.06 21.18
C GLN A 160 -5.68 5.24 21.44
N ILE A 161 -5.06 4.70 20.39
CA ILE A 161 -3.85 3.88 20.50
C ILE A 161 -2.65 4.74 20.94
N GLU A 162 -2.43 5.90 20.30
CA GLU A 162 -1.31 6.80 20.59
C GLU A 162 -1.53 7.60 21.90
N GLY A 163 -2.77 7.97 22.20
CA GLY A 163 -3.16 8.71 23.41
C GLY A 163 -3.13 7.87 24.69
N SER A 164 -3.14 6.55 24.58
CA SER A 164 -2.98 5.62 25.71
C SER A 164 -1.52 5.44 26.15
N SER A 165 -0.57 6.11 25.50
CA SER A 165 0.87 6.05 25.83
C SER A 165 1.33 7.06 26.90
N LYS A 166 0.42 7.50 27.80
CA LYS A 166 0.75 8.38 28.93
C LYS A 166 0.71 7.67 30.27
#